data_AF-A0A9N7NFT7-F1
#
_entry.id   AF-A0A9N7NFT7-F1
#
_cell.length_a   1.000
_cell.length_b   1.000
_cell.length_c   1.000
_cell.angle_alpha   90.00
_cell.angle_beta   90.00
_cell.angle_gamma   90.00
#
_symmetry.space_group_name_H-M   'P 1'
#
loop_
_entity.id
_entity.type
_entity.pdbx_description
1 polymer ?
#
loop_
_entity_poly.entity_id
_entity_poly.type
_entity_poly.pdbx_seq_one_letter_code
_entity_poly.pdbx_strand_id
1 'polypeptide(L)'
;MLFFLITCSFSFIFFYKSLVFKPLPPWACEMRMLSLWFLKDFSFFAVTKSLRNTVLSVVFSLFASLTLSEKAALCSRIKSLEKTPEMSVLDLPDLVLETILEKLPPEGLCKMACVCTSFRDWCMSDHLWEKHVKNKWARVVGPAAYKEWQWQIASGKGSAFSGQHKNRGLMGYLNHLWPVVLIRSSLRGNINKKMSFCPTVSTSIMPWYFALESGKFWFPAQVYNRENGHVGFMLSCYDAELCYDVKTNTFQARYPPHGRRPSAMEIGVTWDRLRASPVVTSPHDLHISDCLNELRPGDHIEIQWRRNKEFPYGWWYGVVGHLDTCDGNTNYCRCHESETVVVEFKQYSRGSRWRTTIVNRTEHREEGTETDGFYGGLRKICGDEEISAWKRLWPSQILE
;
A
#
# COMPACT_ATOMS: atom_id res chain seq x y z
N MET A 1 28.19 0.11 51.50
CA MET A 1 27.47 0.43 50.25
C MET A 1 27.45 -0.73 49.25
N LEU A 2 28.59 -1.35 48.90
CA LEU A 2 28.61 -2.52 47.99
C LEU A 2 27.85 -3.74 48.54
N PHE A 3 27.95 -4.00 49.85
CA PHE A 3 27.25 -5.10 50.52
C PHE A 3 25.72 -4.96 50.53
N PHE A 4 25.21 -3.72 50.54
CA PHE A 4 23.78 -3.41 50.51
C PHE A 4 23.21 -3.59 49.10
N LEU A 5 24.01 -3.27 48.06
CA LEU A 5 23.66 -3.52 46.67
C LEU A 5 23.62 -5.01 46.34
N ILE A 6 24.56 -5.80 46.86
CA ILE A 6 24.59 -7.26 46.67
C ILE A 6 23.39 -7.92 47.37
N THR A 7 23.09 -7.53 48.61
CA THR A 7 21.93 -8.11 49.35
C THR A 7 20.58 -7.72 48.75
N CYS A 8 20.40 -6.49 48.26
CA CYS A 8 19.18 -6.06 47.58
C CYS A 8 18.99 -6.65 46.16
N SER A 9 20.08 -6.94 45.44
CA SER A 9 19.99 -7.52 44.09
C SER A 9 19.72 -9.02 44.12
N PHE A 10 20.26 -9.76 45.11
CA PHE A 10 19.95 -11.18 45.28
C PHE A 10 18.49 -11.44 45.72
N SER A 11 17.90 -10.55 46.53
CA SER A 11 16.49 -10.63 46.93
C SER A 11 15.54 -10.30 45.77
N PHE A 12 15.90 -9.36 44.88
CA PHE A 12 15.11 -9.06 43.68
C PHE A 12 15.12 -10.20 42.64
N ILE A 13 16.23 -10.90 42.47
CA ILE A 13 16.35 -12.02 41.52
C ILE A 13 15.56 -13.25 42.01
N PHE A 14 15.52 -13.49 43.33
CA PHE A 14 14.69 -14.56 43.91
C PHE A 14 13.18 -14.25 43.80
N PHE A 15 12.75 -13.00 43.98
CA PHE A 15 11.35 -12.61 43.79
C PHE A 15 10.92 -12.67 42.32
N TYR A 16 11.80 -12.32 41.38
CA TYR A 16 11.47 -12.36 39.95
C TYR A 16 11.26 -13.79 39.42
N LYS A 17 12.01 -14.78 39.94
CA LYS A 17 11.83 -16.19 39.56
C LYS A 17 10.60 -16.85 40.20
N SER A 18 10.08 -16.33 41.32
CA SER A 18 8.85 -16.84 41.95
C SER A 18 7.55 -16.21 41.41
N LEU A 19 7.64 -15.23 40.52
CA LEU A 19 6.48 -14.54 39.90
C LEU A 19 6.14 -15.05 38.49
N VAL A 20 6.64 -16.23 38.12
CA VAL A 20 6.13 -17.00 36.99
C VAL A 20 5.08 -17.95 37.58
N PHE A 21 3.83 -17.84 37.10
CA PHE A 21 2.61 -18.57 37.51
C PHE A 21 1.72 -17.89 38.58
N LYS A 22 1.01 -16.82 38.15
CA LYS A 22 -0.46 -16.57 38.26
C LYS A 22 -0.76 -15.06 38.20
N PRO A 23 -1.93 -14.62 37.65
CA PRO A 23 -2.27 -13.20 37.56
C PRO A 23 -2.60 -12.62 38.95
N LEU A 24 -2.01 -11.47 39.30
CA LEU A 24 -2.24 -10.77 40.57
C LEU A 24 -3.43 -9.80 40.50
N PRO A 25 -4.10 -9.49 41.64
CA PRO A 25 -5.37 -8.76 41.69
C PRO A 25 -5.24 -7.23 41.49
N PRO A 26 -6.36 -6.51 41.26
CA PRO A 26 -6.38 -5.14 40.72
C PRO A 26 -5.83 -4.03 41.64
N TRP A 27 -5.60 -4.32 42.93
CA TRP A 27 -5.14 -3.32 43.89
C TRP A 27 -3.61 -3.14 43.94
N ALA A 28 -2.84 -3.96 43.21
CA ALA A 28 -1.38 -3.84 43.13
C ALA A 28 -0.88 -2.68 42.23
N CYS A 29 -1.79 -1.90 41.64
CA CYS A 29 -1.42 -0.83 40.70
C CYS A 29 -0.98 0.46 41.41
N GLU A 30 -1.38 0.71 42.66
CA GLU A 30 -1.10 1.98 43.35
C GLU A 30 0.31 2.09 43.95
N MET A 31 0.97 0.99 44.30
CA MET A 31 2.34 1.04 44.84
C MET A 31 3.43 1.26 43.77
N ARG A 32 3.09 1.17 42.47
CA ARG A 32 4.03 1.36 41.36
C ARG A 32 4.39 2.83 41.11
N MET A 33 3.64 3.77 41.68
CA MET A 33 3.87 5.21 41.51
C MET A 33 4.82 5.82 42.55
N LEU A 34 5.04 5.16 43.68
CA LEU A 34 5.95 5.65 44.74
C LEU A 34 7.43 5.31 44.49
N SER A 35 7.73 4.23 43.74
CA SER A 35 9.11 3.89 43.35
C SER A 35 9.66 4.78 42.22
N LEU A 36 8.79 5.52 41.51
CA LEU A 36 9.18 6.40 40.40
C LEU A 36 9.54 7.83 40.87
N TRP A 37 9.21 8.20 42.11
CA TRP A 37 9.53 9.53 42.66
C TRP A 37 10.90 9.60 43.34
N PHE A 38 11.50 8.47 43.73
CA PHE A 38 12.84 8.43 44.34
C PHE A 38 14.01 8.37 43.35
N LEU A 39 13.74 8.31 42.04
CA LEU A 39 14.76 8.23 40.99
C LEU A 39 15.11 9.58 40.35
N LYS A 40 14.51 10.68 40.83
CA LYS A 40 14.69 12.01 40.24
C LYS A 40 15.99 12.72 40.63
N ASP A 41 16.72 12.22 41.64
CA ASP A 41 17.87 12.93 42.24
C ASP A 41 19.24 12.23 42.14
N PHE A 42 19.42 11.17 41.33
CA PHE A 42 20.75 10.58 41.09
C PHE A 42 21.24 10.76 39.65
N SER A 43 22.29 11.57 39.49
CA SER A 43 22.96 11.88 38.23
C SER A 43 23.75 10.68 37.67
N PHE A 44 23.08 9.78 36.93
CA PHE A 44 23.73 8.68 36.19
C PHE A 44 24.14 9.06 34.74
N PHE A 45 24.47 10.32 34.49
CA PHE A 45 24.81 10.79 33.14
C PHE A 45 26.27 10.54 32.70
N ALA A 46 27.16 10.12 33.61
CA ALA A 46 28.55 9.81 33.27
C ALA A 46 28.79 8.33 32.92
N VAL A 47 28.06 7.38 33.53
CA VAL A 47 28.32 5.94 33.39
C VAL A 47 27.62 5.34 32.16
N THR A 48 26.49 5.91 31.73
CA THR A 48 25.73 5.44 30.55
C THR A 48 26.41 5.75 29.22
N LYS A 49 27.26 6.78 29.16
CA LYS A 49 28.05 7.12 27.96
C LYS A 49 29.20 6.15 27.73
N SER A 50 29.78 5.60 28.81
CA SER A 50 30.87 4.62 28.73
C SER A 50 30.35 3.25 28.30
N LEU A 51 29.28 2.75 28.93
CA LEU A 51 28.67 1.45 28.58
C LEU A 51 28.11 1.41 27.15
N ARG A 52 27.55 2.53 26.64
CA ARG A 52 27.08 2.58 25.24
C ARG A 52 28.24 2.48 24.25
N ASN A 53 29.39 3.09 24.56
CA ASN A 53 30.57 3.04 23.69
C ASN A 53 31.27 1.67 23.76
N THR A 54 31.26 0.99 24.91
CA THR A 54 31.80 -0.36 25.04
C THR A 54 30.92 -1.40 24.33
N VAL A 55 29.59 -1.30 24.43
CA VAL A 55 28.68 -2.22 23.71
C VAL A 55 28.69 -1.97 22.20
N LEU A 56 28.75 -0.71 21.75
CA LEU A 56 28.94 -0.42 20.32
C LEU A 56 30.29 -0.94 19.81
N SER A 57 31.35 -0.83 20.61
CA SER A 57 32.70 -1.31 20.26
C SER A 57 32.78 -2.83 20.24
N VAL A 58 32.09 -3.54 21.14
CA VAL A 58 32.01 -5.01 21.16
C VAL A 58 31.17 -5.53 20.00
N VAL A 59 30.09 -4.83 19.63
CA VAL A 59 29.31 -5.17 18.44
C VAL A 59 30.14 -4.88 17.17
N PHE A 60 30.88 -3.76 17.11
CA PHE A 60 31.79 -3.46 16.00
C PHE A 60 32.96 -4.45 15.90
N SER A 61 33.52 -4.92 17.02
CA SER A 61 34.60 -5.90 17.00
C SER A 61 34.10 -7.31 16.69
N LEU A 62 32.86 -7.66 17.05
CA LEU A 62 32.20 -8.89 16.59
C LEU A 62 31.92 -8.85 15.08
N PHE A 63 31.49 -7.70 14.54
CA PHE A 63 31.32 -7.52 13.09
C PHE A 63 32.66 -7.44 12.32
N ALA A 64 33.70 -6.86 12.91
CA ALA A 64 35.05 -6.86 12.33
C ALA A 64 35.72 -8.25 12.38
N SER A 65 35.40 -9.06 13.40
CA SER A 65 35.89 -10.44 13.53
C SER A 65 35.23 -11.42 12.55
N LEU A 66 34.07 -11.07 12.00
CA LEU A 66 33.42 -11.81 10.91
C LEU A 66 33.89 -11.37 9.51
N THR A 67 34.80 -10.40 9.43
CA THR A 67 35.44 -9.93 8.17
C THR A 67 36.93 -10.22 8.09
N LEU A 68 37.47 -11.10 8.93
CA LEU A 68 38.83 -11.61 8.78
C LEU A 68 38.81 -13.13 8.70
N SER A 69 38.28 -13.65 7.59
CA SER A 69 38.62 -15.03 7.20
C SER A 69 40.08 -15.03 6.79
N GLU A 70 40.90 -15.77 7.55
CA GLU A 70 42.25 -16.17 7.17
C GLU A 70 42.29 -16.64 5.71
N LYS A 71 42.90 -15.84 4.84
CA LYS A 71 43.51 -16.33 3.60
C LYS A 71 44.83 -15.61 3.37
N ALA A 72 45.83 -15.98 4.17
CA ALA A 72 47.23 -15.78 3.84
C ALA A 72 48.08 -16.78 4.63
N ALA A 73 48.06 -18.06 4.23
CA ALA A 73 49.15 -19.05 4.37
C ALA A 73 48.64 -20.51 4.41
N LEU A 74 47.98 -21.00 3.35
CA LEU A 74 47.92 -22.45 3.08
C LEU A 74 47.63 -22.75 1.61
N CYS A 75 48.44 -22.21 0.70
CA CYS A 75 48.37 -22.61 -0.72
C CYS A 75 49.75 -22.55 -1.38
N SER A 76 50.75 -23.17 -0.76
CA SER A 76 52.07 -23.35 -1.34
C SER A 76 52.55 -24.80 -1.25
N ARG A 77 51.71 -25.77 -1.59
CA ARG A 77 52.18 -27.09 -2.09
C ARG A 77 51.04 -28.00 -2.54
N ILE A 78 50.39 -27.68 -3.65
CA ILE A 78 49.84 -28.72 -4.52
C ILE A 78 50.34 -28.40 -5.93
N LYS A 79 51.15 -29.33 -6.45
CA LYS A 79 51.76 -29.28 -7.77
C LYS A 79 50.68 -29.08 -8.83
N SER A 80 50.94 -28.13 -9.73
CA SER A 80 50.51 -28.09 -11.14
C SER A 80 49.55 -29.21 -11.55
N LEU A 81 48.25 -28.94 -11.44
CA LEU A 81 47.22 -29.65 -12.20
C LEU A 81 46.36 -28.55 -12.82
N GLU A 82 46.16 -28.63 -14.14
CA GLU A 82 45.49 -27.61 -14.96
C GLU A 82 44.26 -27.01 -14.26
N LYS A 83 44.36 -25.74 -13.87
CA LYS A 83 43.20 -24.97 -13.39
C LYS A 83 42.30 -24.71 -14.59
N THR A 84 41.26 -25.53 -14.75
CA THR A 84 40.05 -25.05 -15.42
C THR A 84 39.64 -23.75 -14.72
N PRO A 85 39.42 -22.63 -15.43
CA PRO A 85 38.95 -21.41 -14.80
C PRO A 85 37.64 -21.72 -14.09
N GLU A 86 37.62 -21.60 -12.77
CA GLU A 86 36.39 -21.71 -11.98
C GLU A 86 35.49 -20.56 -12.41
N MET A 87 34.51 -20.84 -13.28
CA MET A 87 33.54 -19.86 -13.72
C MET A 87 32.62 -19.51 -12.54
N SER A 88 32.69 -18.26 -12.11
CA SER A 88 31.75 -17.66 -11.17
C SER A 88 30.44 -17.34 -11.89
N VAL A 89 29.33 -17.35 -11.15
CA VAL A 89 28.05 -16.86 -11.69
C VAL A 89 28.17 -15.38 -12.11
N LEU A 90 29.02 -14.60 -11.44
CA LEU A 90 29.29 -13.21 -11.82
C LEU A 90 30.06 -13.07 -13.15
N ASP A 91 30.62 -14.16 -13.67
CA ASP A 91 31.31 -14.17 -14.97
C ASP A 91 30.33 -14.35 -16.14
N LEU A 92 29.03 -14.55 -15.85
CA LEU A 92 27.98 -14.56 -16.85
C LEU A 92 27.79 -13.15 -17.45
N PRO A 93 27.39 -13.05 -18.73
CA PRO A 93 27.05 -11.77 -19.32
C PRO A 93 25.92 -11.07 -18.55
N ASP A 94 26.03 -9.75 -18.42
CA ASP A 94 25.10 -8.89 -17.69
C ASP A 94 23.62 -9.19 -18.00
N LEU A 95 23.27 -9.31 -19.28
CA LEU A 95 21.90 -9.59 -19.72
C LEU A 95 21.38 -10.95 -19.23
N VAL A 96 22.26 -11.96 -19.12
CA VAL A 96 21.90 -13.30 -18.63
C VAL A 96 21.61 -13.23 -17.13
N LEU A 97 22.45 -12.51 -16.38
CA LEU A 97 22.23 -12.29 -14.95
C LEU A 97 20.94 -11.53 -14.67
N GLU A 98 20.67 -10.47 -15.43
CA GLU A 98 19.44 -9.68 -15.32
C GLU A 98 18.22 -10.57 -15.58
N THR A 99 18.26 -11.37 -16.65
CA THR A 99 17.20 -12.32 -16.99
C THR A 99 16.96 -13.36 -15.88
N ILE A 100 18.02 -13.85 -15.24
CA ILE A 100 17.89 -14.79 -14.11
C ILE A 100 17.24 -14.09 -12.92
N LEU A 101 17.72 -12.90 -12.56
CA LEU A 101 17.21 -12.13 -11.42
C LEU A 101 15.76 -11.72 -11.64
N GLU A 102 15.37 -11.30 -12.85
CA GLU A 102 13.99 -10.97 -13.21
C GLU A 102 12.98 -12.11 -13.00
N LYS A 103 13.45 -13.36 -13.01
CA LYS A 103 12.60 -14.55 -12.82
C LYS A 103 12.44 -14.91 -11.34
N LEU A 104 13.25 -14.32 -10.46
CA LEU A 104 13.16 -14.60 -9.03
C LEU A 104 11.94 -13.91 -8.41
N PRO A 105 11.26 -14.53 -7.43
CA PRO A 105 10.29 -13.82 -6.62
C PRO A 105 11.00 -12.77 -5.75
N PRO A 106 10.26 -11.78 -5.19
CA PRO A 106 10.81 -10.78 -4.28
C PRO A 106 11.67 -11.36 -3.14
N GLU A 107 11.28 -12.51 -2.59
CA GLU A 107 12.06 -13.22 -1.57
C GLU A 107 13.41 -13.73 -2.09
N GLY A 108 13.43 -14.21 -3.33
CA GLY A 108 14.64 -14.64 -4.02
C GLY A 108 15.59 -13.47 -4.27
N LEU A 109 15.06 -12.33 -4.73
CA LEU A 109 15.83 -11.10 -4.89
C LEU A 109 16.46 -10.63 -3.57
N CYS A 110 15.70 -10.64 -2.47
CA CYS A 110 16.25 -10.32 -1.15
C CYS A 110 17.36 -11.26 -0.70
N LYS A 111 17.22 -12.57 -0.97
CA LYS A 111 18.26 -13.56 -0.63
C LYS A 111 19.51 -13.36 -1.48
N MET A 112 19.35 -13.13 -2.78
CA MET A 112 20.47 -12.86 -3.68
C MET A 112 21.20 -11.56 -3.33
N ALA A 113 20.47 -10.53 -2.89
CA ALA A 113 21.05 -9.28 -2.41
C ALA A 113 21.98 -9.45 -1.18
N CYS A 114 21.89 -10.56 -0.46
CA CYS A 114 22.74 -10.85 0.69
C CYS A 114 24.04 -11.60 0.32
N VAL A 115 24.20 -12.05 -0.93
CA VAL A 115 25.34 -12.90 -1.35
C VAL A 115 26.63 -12.11 -1.52
N CYS A 116 26.59 -10.98 -2.24
CA CYS A 116 27.74 -10.09 -2.43
C CYS A 116 27.30 -8.66 -2.75
N THR A 117 28.25 -7.71 -2.82
CA THR A 117 27.98 -6.30 -3.16
C THR A 117 27.38 -6.14 -4.55
N SER A 118 27.89 -6.86 -5.55
CA SER A 118 27.40 -6.76 -6.93
C SER A 118 25.94 -7.24 -7.03
N PHE A 119 25.62 -8.43 -6.50
CA PHE A 119 24.24 -8.91 -6.48
C PHE A 119 23.30 -8.02 -5.68
N ARG A 120 23.79 -7.38 -4.61
CA ARG A 120 23.00 -6.40 -3.86
C ARG A 120 22.57 -5.23 -4.73
N ASP A 121 23.51 -4.61 -5.44
CA ASP A 121 23.21 -3.45 -6.28
C ASP A 121 22.25 -3.82 -7.41
N TRP A 122 22.42 -5.00 -8.00
CA TRP A 122 21.54 -5.53 -9.03
C TRP A 122 20.15 -5.87 -8.49
N CYS A 123 20.05 -6.62 -7.40
CA CYS A 123 18.76 -7.04 -6.84
C CYS A 123 17.96 -5.88 -6.23
N MET A 124 18.60 -4.73 -5.94
CA MET A 124 17.94 -3.51 -5.46
C MET A 124 17.62 -2.51 -6.57
N SER A 125 17.90 -2.85 -7.83
CA SER A 125 17.66 -1.97 -8.97
C SER A 125 16.16 -1.84 -9.29
N ASP A 126 15.72 -0.63 -9.64
CA ASP A 126 14.29 -0.33 -9.76
C ASP A 126 13.60 -1.14 -10.88
N HIS A 127 14.26 -1.41 -12.00
CA HIS A 127 13.68 -2.13 -13.14
C HIS A 127 13.18 -3.55 -12.77
N LEU A 128 13.90 -4.28 -11.90
CA LEU A 128 13.45 -5.60 -11.42
C LEU A 128 12.17 -5.47 -10.60
N TRP A 129 12.08 -4.46 -9.75
CA TRP A 129 10.94 -4.23 -8.86
C TRP A 129 9.74 -3.61 -9.58
N GLU A 130 9.94 -2.81 -10.62
CA GLU A 130 8.87 -2.29 -11.48
C GLU A 130 8.02 -3.41 -12.07
N LYS A 131 8.65 -4.50 -12.51
CA LYS A 131 7.95 -5.68 -13.03
C LYS A 131 7.12 -6.37 -11.95
N HIS A 132 7.64 -6.48 -10.73
CA HIS A 132 6.89 -7.05 -9.60
C HIS A 132 5.70 -6.19 -9.18
N VAL A 133 5.89 -4.86 -9.10
CA VAL A 133 4.81 -3.90 -8.84
C VAL A 133 3.78 -3.99 -9.97
N LYS A 134 4.20 -3.98 -11.23
CA LYS A 134 3.29 -4.04 -12.37
C LYS A 134 2.47 -5.32 -12.38
N ASN A 135 3.10 -6.48 -12.16
CA ASN A 135 2.41 -7.76 -12.25
C ASN A 135 1.42 -7.99 -11.10
N LYS A 136 1.74 -7.55 -9.89
CA LYS A 136 0.88 -7.78 -8.71
C LYS A 136 -0.07 -6.63 -8.43
N TRP A 137 0.42 -5.39 -8.56
CA TRP A 137 -0.23 -4.20 -8.01
C TRP A 137 -0.82 -3.25 -9.07
N ALA A 138 -0.46 -3.38 -10.36
CA ALA A 138 -0.90 -2.42 -11.40
C ALA A 138 -2.41 -2.20 -11.48
N ARG A 139 -3.20 -3.24 -11.17
CA ARG A 139 -4.66 -3.14 -11.25
C ARG A 139 -5.27 -2.28 -10.14
N VAL A 140 -4.60 -2.18 -8.98
CA VAL A 140 -5.14 -1.56 -7.76
C VAL A 140 -4.43 -0.25 -7.42
N VAL A 141 -3.13 -0.17 -7.71
CA VAL A 141 -2.27 0.93 -7.30
C VAL A 141 -2.08 1.89 -8.48
N GLY A 142 -2.62 3.09 -8.35
CA GLY A 142 -2.48 4.17 -9.33
C GLY A 142 -1.48 5.27 -8.93
N PRO A 143 -1.36 6.33 -9.72
CA PRO A 143 -0.50 7.48 -9.43
C PRO A 143 -0.82 8.15 -8.09
N ALA A 144 -2.10 8.18 -7.69
CA ALA A 144 -2.52 8.74 -6.40
C ALA A 144 -1.91 7.98 -5.21
N ALA A 145 -1.88 6.65 -5.28
CA ALA A 145 -1.30 5.80 -4.24
C ALA A 145 0.23 6.00 -4.13
N TYR A 146 0.92 6.11 -5.27
CA TYR A 146 2.35 6.37 -5.27
C TYR A 146 2.68 7.75 -4.69
N LYS A 147 1.91 8.79 -5.02
CA LYS A 147 2.08 10.11 -4.42
C LYS A 147 1.82 10.10 -2.91
N GLU A 148 0.77 9.41 -2.45
CA GLU A 148 0.48 9.26 -1.02
C GLU A 148 1.66 8.65 -0.26
N TRP A 149 2.29 7.63 -0.84
CA TRP A 149 3.49 7.03 -0.29
C TRP A 149 4.68 8.00 -0.20
N GLN A 150 4.94 8.76 -1.27
CA GLN A 150 5.96 9.80 -1.27
C GLN A 150 5.71 10.84 -0.16
N TRP A 151 4.45 11.26 0.02
CA TRP A 151 4.06 12.16 1.10
C TRP A 151 4.29 11.56 2.50
N GLN A 152 3.96 10.29 2.72
CA GLN A 152 4.18 9.64 4.01
C GLN A 152 5.67 9.50 4.36
N ILE A 153 6.52 9.26 3.37
CA ILE A 153 7.97 9.26 3.54
C ILE A 153 8.47 10.66 3.90
N ALA A 154 8.07 11.68 3.14
CA ALA A 154 8.47 13.05 3.38
C ALA A 154 8.01 13.58 4.75
N SER A 155 6.83 13.14 5.21
CA SER A 155 6.26 13.50 6.52
C SER A 155 6.94 12.79 7.71
N GLY A 156 7.92 11.90 7.50
CA GLY A 156 8.57 11.12 8.57
C GLY A 156 7.70 10.02 9.19
N LYS A 157 6.44 9.89 8.74
CA LYS A 157 5.53 8.78 9.09
C LYS A 157 6.01 7.44 8.52
N GLY A 158 6.92 7.46 7.53
CA GLY A 158 7.58 6.27 7.00
C GLY A 158 8.36 5.45 8.03
N SER A 159 8.70 6.01 9.20
CA SER A 159 9.28 5.24 10.30
C SER A 159 8.30 4.20 10.91
N ALA A 160 7.00 4.35 10.70
CA ALA A 160 5.96 3.43 11.18
C ALA A 160 6.01 2.04 10.49
N PHE A 161 6.63 1.93 9.30
CA PHE A 161 6.83 0.65 8.63
C PHE A 161 7.76 -0.28 9.43
N SER A 162 8.61 0.27 10.31
CA SER A 162 9.53 -0.46 11.19
C SER A 162 8.90 -1.03 12.48
N GLY A 163 7.61 -0.79 12.75
CA GLY A 163 6.96 -1.24 13.99
C GLY A 163 7.07 -2.75 14.25
N GLN A 164 7.63 -3.11 15.41
CA GLN A 164 7.82 -4.46 15.95
C GLN A 164 6.53 -5.28 15.96
N HIS A 165 6.27 -6.05 14.91
CA HIS A 165 5.45 -7.25 15.01
C HIS A 165 6.29 -8.41 14.49
N LYS A 166 6.36 -9.50 15.27
CA LYS A 166 7.17 -10.71 15.02
C LYS A 166 6.71 -11.53 13.80
N ASN A 167 6.46 -10.90 12.66
CA ASN A 167 6.28 -11.63 11.39
C ASN A 167 7.66 -11.85 10.78
N ARG A 168 8.14 -13.09 10.81
CA ARG A 168 9.34 -13.59 10.12
C ARG A 168 9.15 -13.66 8.58
N GLY A 169 8.50 -12.67 7.98
CA GLY A 169 8.29 -12.58 6.53
C GLY A 169 9.35 -11.71 5.83
N LEU A 170 9.15 -11.43 4.53
CA LEU A 170 9.94 -10.53 3.66
C LEU A 170 10.56 -9.30 4.35
N MET A 171 9.82 -8.68 5.28
CA MET A 171 10.26 -7.52 6.07
C MET A 171 11.50 -7.80 6.96
N GLY A 172 11.71 -9.05 7.38
CA GLY A 172 12.90 -9.46 8.14
C GLY A 172 14.19 -9.35 7.34
N TYR A 173 14.14 -9.58 6.02
CA TYR A 173 15.29 -9.43 5.13
C TYR A 173 15.65 -7.96 4.90
N LEU A 174 14.64 -7.07 4.87
CA LEU A 174 14.88 -5.63 4.81
C LEU A 174 15.61 -5.11 6.05
N ASN A 175 15.38 -5.65 7.25
CA ASN A 175 16.16 -5.25 8.43
C ASN A 175 17.66 -5.57 8.28
N HIS A 176 18.04 -6.53 7.45
CA HIS A 176 19.43 -6.81 7.09
C HIS A 176 19.98 -5.90 5.98
N LEU A 177 19.11 -5.33 5.14
CA LEU A 177 19.46 -4.37 4.08
C LEU A 177 19.40 -2.90 4.56
N TRP A 178 18.66 -2.63 5.64
CA TRP A 178 18.44 -1.32 6.25
C TRP A 178 19.71 -0.59 6.71
N PRO A 179 20.75 -1.28 7.25
CA PRO A 179 21.98 -0.60 7.65
C PRO A 179 22.68 0.09 6.49
N VAL A 180 22.44 -0.33 5.23
CA VAL A 180 23.22 0.12 4.06
C VAL A 180 22.53 1.22 3.26
N VAL A 181 21.20 1.30 3.27
CA VAL A 181 20.47 2.43 2.66
C VAL A 181 20.82 3.75 3.36
N LEU A 182 21.06 3.70 4.67
CA LEU A 182 21.59 4.82 5.47
C LEU A 182 23.03 5.21 5.11
N ILE A 183 23.85 4.28 4.60
CA ILE A 183 25.25 4.54 4.24
C ILE A 183 25.36 5.28 2.90
N ARG A 184 24.36 5.13 2.01
CA ARG A 184 24.39 5.79 0.69
C ARG A 184 24.23 7.31 0.78
N SER A 185 23.62 7.84 1.86
CA SER A 185 23.53 9.30 2.06
C SER A 185 24.77 9.92 2.72
N SER A 186 25.64 9.12 3.35
CA SER A 186 26.81 9.65 4.09
C SER A 186 28.09 9.76 3.25
N LEU A 187 28.09 9.33 1.98
CA LEU A 187 29.29 9.27 1.15
C LEU A 187 29.44 10.42 0.15
N ARG A 188 28.64 11.49 0.25
CA ARG A 188 28.82 12.69 -0.57
C ARG A 188 28.64 13.97 0.24
N GLY A 189 29.72 14.44 0.84
CA GLY A 189 29.84 15.84 1.27
C GLY A 189 30.35 16.03 2.69
N ASN A 190 31.51 16.68 2.73
CA ASN A 190 32.28 17.22 3.84
C ASN A 190 31.56 17.56 5.17
N ILE A 191 32.35 17.36 6.21
CA ILE A 191 32.14 17.63 7.64
C ILE A 191 31.73 19.10 7.91
N ASN A 192 30.86 19.27 8.91
CA ASN A 192 30.41 20.51 9.59
C ASN A 192 29.30 21.33 8.93
N LYS A 193 28.05 20.95 9.19
CA LYS A 193 26.95 21.87 9.53
C LYS A 193 25.82 21.09 10.22
N LYS A 194 25.33 21.61 11.35
CA LYS A 194 24.05 21.20 11.95
C LYS A 194 22.96 21.41 10.90
N MET A 195 22.51 20.34 10.26
CA MET A 195 21.41 20.37 9.30
C MET A 195 20.37 19.35 9.77
N SER A 196 19.15 19.82 9.99
CA SER A 196 17.96 18.99 10.16
C SER A 196 17.90 17.94 9.04
N PHE A 197 18.05 16.67 9.40
CA PHE A 197 17.97 15.55 8.48
C PHE A 197 16.53 15.39 7.97
N CYS A 198 16.20 16.01 6.84
CA CYS A 198 15.18 15.46 5.95
C CYS A 198 15.84 14.27 5.22
N PRO A 199 15.30 13.05 5.31
CA PRO A 199 15.76 11.97 4.45
C PRO A 199 15.46 12.36 3.00
N THR A 200 16.49 12.41 2.15
CA THR A 200 16.31 12.53 0.71
C THR A 200 15.34 11.44 0.27
N VAL A 201 14.17 11.83 -0.24
CA VAL A 201 13.10 10.92 -0.69
C VAL A 201 13.68 10.06 -1.81
N SER A 202 14.15 8.85 -1.47
CA SER A 202 14.53 7.88 -2.49
C SER A 202 13.24 7.45 -3.17
N THR A 203 13.05 7.86 -4.42
CA THR A 203 11.93 7.48 -5.29
C THR A 203 12.00 6.01 -5.76
N SER A 204 12.85 5.20 -5.13
CA SER A 204 13.09 3.82 -5.52
C SER A 204 11.81 2.98 -5.40
N ILE A 205 11.65 2.06 -6.35
CA ILE A 205 10.46 1.19 -6.50
C ILE A 205 10.50 0.02 -5.52
N MET A 206 11.68 -0.41 -5.08
CA MET A 206 11.81 -1.48 -4.11
C MET A 206 11.15 -1.12 -2.76
N PRO A 207 11.49 -0.01 -2.07
CA PRO A 207 10.81 0.40 -0.84
C PRO A 207 9.30 0.61 -1.03
N TRP A 208 8.87 1.02 -2.22
CA TRP A 208 7.46 1.17 -2.56
C TRP A 208 6.73 -0.18 -2.54
N TYR A 209 7.27 -1.19 -3.22
CA TYR A 209 6.74 -2.55 -3.20
C TYR A 209 6.59 -3.08 -1.77
N PHE A 210 7.60 -2.87 -0.93
CA PHE A 210 7.56 -3.33 0.46
C PHE A 210 6.57 -2.56 1.33
N ALA A 211 6.36 -1.27 1.09
CA ALA A 211 5.33 -0.52 1.79
C ALA A 211 3.94 -1.13 1.52
N LEU A 212 3.65 -1.49 0.27
CA LEU A 212 2.42 -2.17 -0.13
C LEU A 212 2.29 -3.56 0.53
N GLU A 213 3.34 -4.37 0.51
CA GLU A 213 3.34 -5.70 1.16
C GLU A 213 3.33 -5.64 2.70
N SER A 214 3.67 -4.51 3.31
CA SER A 214 3.85 -4.43 4.76
C SER A 214 2.56 -4.62 5.57
N GLY A 215 1.41 -4.35 4.95
CA GLY A 215 0.11 -4.28 5.61
C GLY A 215 -0.01 -3.18 6.67
N LYS A 216 0.79 -2.13 6.55
CA LYS A 216 0.75 -0.94 7.40
C LYS A 216 0.46 0.33 6.61
N PHE A 217 0.63 0.28 5.29
CA PHE A 217 0.45 1.41 4.40
C PHE A 217 -1.00 1.46 3.93
N TRP A 218 -1.64 2.59 4.19
CA TRP A 218 -2.97 2.91 3.66
C TRP A 218 -2.82 3.74 2.41
N PHE A 219 -3.55 3.37 1.35
CA PHE A 219 -3.47 4.07 0.07
C PHE A 219 -4.82 4.20 -0.63
N PRO A 220 -5.01 5.28 -1.41
CA PRO A 220 -6.25 5.49 -2.16
C PRO A 220 -6.38 4.51 -3.32
N ALA A 221 -7.56 3.90 -3.43
CA ALA A 221 -8.01 3.10 -4.57
C ALA A 221 -9.55 3.07 -4.58
N GLN A 222 -10.14 2.30 -5.48
CA GLN A 222 -11.59 2.14 -5.56
C GLN A 222 -12.03 0.71 -5.31
N VAL A 223 -13.18 0.59 -4.63
CA VAL A 223 -13.84 -0.67 -4.29
C VAL A 223 -15.16 -0.77 -5.04
N TYR A 224 -15.29 -1.81 -5.85
CA TYR A 224 -16.55 -2.21 -6.48
C TYR A 224 -17.52 -2.80 -5.45
N ASN A 225 -18.81 -2.52 -5.67
CA ASN A 225 -19.93 -3.08 -4.92
C ASN A 225 -19.68 -3.01 -3.41
N ARG A 226 -19.58 -1.79 -2.87
CA ARG A 226 -19.40 -1.55 -1.43
C ARG A 226 -20.35 -2.43 -0.61
N GLU A 227 -19.89 -2.88 0.56
CA GLU A 227 -20.68 -3.76 1.44
C GLU A 227 -21.06 -5.09 0.76
N ASN A 228 -20.11 -5.63 -0.01
CA ASN A 228 -20.24 -6.89 -0.73
C ASN A 228 -21.47 -7.00 -1.64
N GLY A 229 -21.82 -5.91 -2.31
CA GLY A 229 -22.93 -5.90 -3.28
C GLY A 229 -24.31 -6.00 -2.63
N HIS A 230 -24.47 -5.42 -1.44
CA HIS A 230 -25.81 -5.12 -0.94
C HIS A 230 -26.61 -4.41 -2.05
N VAL A 231 -27.89 -4.76 -2.20
CA VAL A 231 -28.73 -4.40 -3.36
C VAL A 231 -28.64 -2.92 -3.75
N GLY A 232 -28.60 -2.04 -2.75
CA GLY A 232 -28.48 -0.58 -2.95
C GLY A 232 -27.12 -0.06 -3.43
N PHE A 233 -26.12 -0.92 -3.65
CA PHE A 233 -24.77 -0.55 -4.11
C PHE A 233 -24.29 -1.44 -5.28
N MET A 234 -25.18 -2.22 -5.89
CA MET A 234 -24.81 -3.07 -7.01
C MET A 234 -24.43 -2.23 -8.24
N LEU A 235 -23.37 -2.65 -8.93
CA LEU A 235 -22.78 -1.96 -10.07
C LEU A 235 -22.34 -0.52 -9.74
N SER A 236 -21.85 -0.34 -8.51
CA SER A 236 -21.24 0.92 -8.05
C SER A 236 -19.77 0.73 -7.66
N CYS A 237 -19.02 1.82 -7.65
CA CYS A 237 -17.61 1.84 -7.27
C CYS A 237 -17.32 3.08 -6.41
N TYR A 238 -16.64 2.91 -5.29
CA TYR A 238 -16.39 3.99 -4.32
C TYR A 238 -14.91 4.14 -4.00
N ASP A 239 -14.47 5.38 -3.82
CA ASP A 239 -13.14 5.68 -3.32
C ASP A 239 -13.01 5.21 -1.86
N ALA A 240 -11.90 4.54 -1.57
CA ALA A 240 -11.55 4.06 -0.24
C ALA A 240 -10.04 4.10 -0.04
N GLU A 241 -9.62 4.18 1.22
CA GLU A 241 -8.25 3.89 1.59
C GLU A 241 -8.12 2.38 1.85
N LEU A 242 -7.17 1.73 1.19
CA LEU A 242 -6.94 0.30 1.30
C LEU A 242 -5.67 0.00 2.09
N CYS A 243 -5.72 -1.07 2.87
CA CYS A 243 -4.56 -1.66 3.52
C CYS A 243 -4.55 -3.17 3.23
N TYR A 244 -3.41 -3.68 2.78
CA TYR A 244 -3.27 -5.09 2.38
C TYR A 244 -2.97 -6.01 3.56
N ASP A 245 -3.62 -7.16 3.65
CA ASP A 245 -3.29 -8.21 4.60
C ASP A 245 -2.65 -9.41 3.88
N VAL A 246 -1.36 -9.60 4.10
CA VAL A 246 -0.56 -10.70 3.53
C VAL A 246 -1.07 -12.07 3.98
N LYS A 247 -1.63 -12.20 5.19
CA LYS A 247 -2.02 -13.50 5.75
C LYS A 247 -3.25 -14.08 5.06
N THR A 248 -4.22 -13.22 4.78
CA THR A 248 -5.48 -13.60 4.13
C THR A 248 -5.46 -13.35 2.63
N ASN A 249 -4.46 -12.62 2.12
CA ASN A 249 -4.39 -12.13 0.74
C ASN A 249 -5.63 -11.30 0.35
N THR A 250 -6.07 -10.45 1.28
CA THR A 250 -7.24 -9.57 1.11
C THR A 250 -6.91 -8.15 1.60
N PHE A 251 -7.87 -7.24 1.49
CA PHE A 251 -7.73 -5.85 1.89
C PHE A 251 -8.71 -5.47 2.99
N GLN A 252 -8.30 -4.49 3.77
CA GLN A 252 -9.18 -3.68 4.60
C GLN A 252 -9.43 -2.38 3.85
N ALA A 253 -10.70 -2.05 3.63
CA ALA A 253 -11.12 -0.82 2.98
C ALA A 253 -11.74 0.12 4.02
N ARG A 254 -11.21 1.33 4.10
CA ARG A 254 -11.74 2.42 4.92
C ARG A 254 -12.37 3.46 4.00
N TYR A 255 -13.68 3.59 4.09
CA TYR A 255 -14.41 4.57 3.32
C TYR A 255 -14.37 5.95 4.00
N PRO A 256 -14.41 7.04 3.21
CA PRO A 256 -14.51 8.38 3.76
C PRO A 256 -15.74 8.51 4.69
N PRO A 257 -15.68 9.32 5.76
CA PRO A 257 -16.84 9.57 6.60
C PRO A 257 -17.92 10.32 5.82
N HIS A 258 -19.18 10.12 6.21
CA HIS A 258 -20.34 10.71 5.52
C HIS A 258 -21.15 11.52 6.54
N GLY A 259 -21.09 12.86 6.47
CA GLY A 259 -21.72 13.73 7.46
C GLY A 259 -21.30 13.39 8.89
N ARG A 260 -22.27 13.01 9.74
CA ARG A 260 -22.02 12.60 11.14
C ARG A 260 -21.67 11.10 11.31
N ARG A 261 -21.72 10.30 10.24
CA ARG A 261 -21.44 8.87 10.33
C ARG A 261 -19.93 8.61 10.30
N PRO A 262 -19.42 7.74 11.18
CA PRO A 262 -18.01 7.38 11.18
C PRO A 262 -17.62 6.67 9.88
N SER A 263 -16.32 6.67 9.56
CA SER A 263 -15.77 5.89 8.46
C SER A 263 -16.17 4.43 8.57
N ALA A 264 -16.86 3.94 7.54
CA ALA A 264 -17.17 2.52 7.43
C ALA A 264 -15.89 1.75 7.08
N MET A 265 -15.72 0.58 7.70
CA MET A 265 -14.60 -0.30 7.44
C MET A 265 -15.12 -1.64 6.93
N GLU A 266 -14.62 -2.07 5.78
CA GLU A 266 -14.91 -3.37 5.18
C GLU A 266 -13.64 -4.23 5.21
N ILE A 267 -13.75 -5.44 5.75
CA ILE A 267 -12.62 -6.35 5.93
C ILE A 267 -12.82 -7.51 4.96
N GLY A 268 -11.71 -7.99 4.37
CA GLY A 268 -11.75 -9.15 3.48
C GLY A 268 -12.10 -8.78 2.03
N VAL A 269 -11.86 -7.53 1.62
CA VAL A 269 -12.08 -7.11 0.23
C VAL A 269 -11.08 -7.85 -0.66
N THR A 270 -11.58 -8.53 -1.68
CA THR A 270 -10.80 -9.36 -2.59
C THR A 270 -10.26 -8.54 -3.76
N TRP A 271 -9.18 -9.02 -4.39
CA TRP A 271 -8.52 -8.33 -5.50
C TRP A 271 -9.47 -8.02 -6.67
N ASP A 272 -10.41 -8.89 -6.99
CA ASP A 272 -11.38 -8.76 -8.09
C ASP A 272 -12.35 -7.58 -7.90
N ARG A 273 -12.57 -7.14 -6.66
CA ARG A 273 -13.41 -5.99 -6.34
C ARG A 273 -12.63 -4.68 -6.26
N LEU A 274 -11.36 -4.67 -6.64
CA LEU A 274 -10.51 -3.49 -6.55
C LEU A 274 -10.07 -3.01 -7.92
N ARG A 275 -10.00 -1.68 -8.05
CA ARG A 275 -9.31 -1.01 -9.15
C ARG A 275 -8.56 0.22 -8.67
N ALA A 276 -7.57 0.65 -9.44
CA ALA A 276 -7.02 1.99 -9.32
C ALA A 276 -8.09 3.02 -9.69
N SER A 277 -8.04 4.20 -9.06
CA SER A 277 -8.95 5.29 -9.43
C SER A 277 -8.68 5.71 -10.89
N PRO A 278 -9.69 5.69 -11.79
CA PRO A 278 -9.53 6.11 -13.17
C PRO A 278 -9.39 7.63 -13.31
N VAL A 279 -9.86 8.36 -12.30
CA VAL A 279 -9.84 9.84 -12.27
C VAL A 279 -9.08 10.34 -11.04
N VAL A 280 -8.46 11.51 -11.17
CA VAL A 280 -7.72 12.17 -10.08
C VAL A 280 -8.65 13.05 -9.23
N THR A 281 -9.88 13.30 -9.69
CA THR A 281 -10.87 14.14 -9.01
C THR A 281 -11.21 13.60 -7.62
N SER A 282 -11.38 14.50 -6.65
CA SER A 282 -11.82 14.15 -5.31
C SER A 282 -13.21 13.51 -5.35
N PRO A 283 -13.51 12.53 -4.47
CA PRO A 283 -14.85 11.94 -4.36
C PRO A 283 -15.96 12.96 -4.03
N HIS A 284 -15.62 14.15 -3.53
CA HIS A 284 -16.61 15.20 -3.21
C HIS A 284 -16.84 16.20 -4.35
N ASP A 285 -15.97 16.17 -5.37
CA ASP A 285 -15.98 17.13 -6.45
C ASP A 285 -16.71 16.54 -7.67
N LEU A 286 -17.46 17.41 -8.35
CA LEU A 286 -18.13 17.06 -9.61
C LEU A 286 -17.06 16.81 -10.69
N HIS A 287 -17.13 15.65 -11.34
CA HIS A 287 -16.27 15.34 -12.47
C HIS A 287 -16.74 16.09 -13.73
N ILE A 288 -15.80 16.78 -14.38
CA ILE A 288 -16.08 17.51 -15.62
C ILE A 288 -16.10 16.50 -16.76
N SER A 289 -17.25 16.37 -17.41
CA SER A 289 -17.50 15.36 -18.44
C SER A 289 -17.04 15.87 -19.80
N ASP A 290 -16.01 15.25 -20.37
CA ASP A 290 -15.44 15.57 -21.68
C ASP A 290 -16.10 14.78 -22.82
N CYS A 291 -16.70 13.64 -22.51
CA CYS A 291 -17.21 12.68 -23.49
C CYS A 291 -18.66 12.88 -23.95
N LEU A 292 -19.42 13.82 -23.36
CA LEU A 292 -20.88 13.93 -23.54
C LEU A 292 -21.31 14.03 -25.01
N ASN A 293 -20.57 14.79 -25.82
CA ASN A 293 -20.88 14.99 -27.24
C ASN A 293 -20.62 13.75 -28.10
N GLU A 294 -19.77 12.83 -27.64
CA GLU A 294 -19.37 11.63 -28.37
C GLU A 294 -20.22 10.40 -28.01
N LEU A 295 -21.05 10.50 -26.98
CA LEU A 295 -21.88 9.39 -26.50
C LEU A 295 -22.91 8.97 -27.55
N ARG A 296 -22.95 7.68 -27.82
CA ARG A 296 -23.90 7.02 -28.72
C ARG A 296 -24.63 5.90 -28.00
N PRO A 297 -25.88 5.59 -28.38
CA PRO A 297 -26.58 4.43 -27.83
C PRO A 297 -25.74 3.15 -27.92
N GLY A 298 -25.68 2.41 -26.81
CA GLY A 298 -24.84 1.23 -26.64
C GLY A 298 -23.48 1.48 -25.98
N ASP A 299 -23.03 2.74 -25.89
CA ASP A 299 -21.78 3.07 -25.19
C ASP A 299 -21.87 2.75 -23.69
N HIS A 300 -20.78 2.25 -23.13
CA HIS A 300 -20.65 1.98 -21.70
C HIS A 300 -20.13 3.22 -20.97
N ILE A 301 -20.74 3.55 -19.83
CA ILE A 301 -20.44 4.77 -19.08
C ILE A 301 -20.40 4.51 -17.58
N GLU A 302 -19.71 5.41 -16.88
CA GLU A 302 -19.84 5.58 -15.44
C GLU A 302 -20.39 6.97 -15.15
N ILE A 303 -21.41 7.05 -14.30
CA ILE A 303 -21.98 8.31 -13.85
C ILE A 303 -21.75 8.47 -12.35
N GLN A 304 -21.35 9.66 -11.93
CA GLN A 304 -21.29 10.00 -10.52
C GLN A 304 -22.71 10.05 -9.97
N TRP A 305 -22.92 9.46 -8.80
CA TRP A 305 -24.17 9.59 -8.06
C TRP A 305 -23.91 9.66 -6.56
N ARG A 306 -24.69 10.50 -5.87
CA ARG A 306 -24.71 10.59 -4.40
C ARG A 306 -26.13 10.77 -3.89
N ARG A 307 -26.41 10.25 -2.70
CA ARG A 307 -27.74 10.37 -2.09
C ARG A 307 -28.08 11.80 -1.69
N ASN A 308 -27.11 12.52 -1.13
CA ASN A 308 -27.25 13.92 -0.74
C ASN A 308 -25.88 14.62 -0.78
N LYS A 309 -25.85 15.94 -0.56
CA LYS A 309 -24.62 16.74 -0.66
C LYS A 309 -23.58 16.47 0.43
N GLU A 310 -23.93 15.77 1.51
CA GLU A 310 -22.98 15.36 2.56
C GLU A 310 -22.22 14.08 2.18
N PHE A 311 -22.71 13.34 1.18
CA PHE A 311 -22.10 12.09 0.74
C PHE A 311 -21.13 12.38 -0.41
N PRO A 312 -19.97 11.69 -0.46
CA PRO A 312 -19.15 11.64 -1.66
C PRO A 312 -19.92 10.94 -2.79
N TYR A 313 -19.53 11.27 -4.01
CA TYR A 313 -19.98 10.56 -5.20
C TYR A 313 -19.42 9.13 -5.21
N GLY A 314 -20.28 8.19 -5.59
CA GLY A 314 -19.88 6.89 -6.12
C GLY A 314 -20.02 6.89 -7.64
N TRP A 315 -19.29 6.00 -8.31
CA TRP A 315 -19.40 5.77 -9.75
C TRP A 315 -20.35 4.62 -10.03
N TRP A 316 -21.37 4.85 -10.84
CA TRP A 316 -22.37 3.87 -11.20
C TRP A 316 -22.24 3.50 -12.66
N TYR A 317 -22.20 2.19 -12.93
CA TYR A 317 -22.14 1.69 -14.28
C TYR A 317 -23.50 1.79 -14.97
N GLY A 318 -23.50 2.29 -16.20
CA GLY A 318 -24.67 2.34 -17.06
C GLY A 318 -24.31 2.15 -18.52
N VAL A 319 -25.34 2.14 -19.35
CA VAL A 319 -25.22 2.08 -20.81
C VAL A 319 -26.04 3.22 -21.41
N VAL A 320 -25.54 3.86 -22.45
CA VAL A 320 -26.31 4.87 -23.17
C VAL A 320 -27.49 4.20 -23.86
N GLY A 321 -28.70 4.63 -23.54
CA GLY A 321 -29.94 4.17 -24.11
C GLY A 321 -30.34 4.93 -25.37
N HIS A 322 -31.48 4.52 -25.94
CA HIS A 322 -32.15 5.29 -26.98
C HIS A 322 -33.15 6.27 -26.35
N LEU A 323 -33.47 7.34 -27.08
CA LEU A 323 -34.60 8.21 -26.73
C LEU A 323 -35.91 7.46 -26.93
N ASP A 324 -36.95 7.80 -26.16
CA ASP A 324 -38.28 7.18 -26.28
C ASP A 324 -38.89 7.35 -27.68
N THR A 325 -38.48 8.38 -28.43
CA THR A 325 -38.91 8.64 -29.81
C THR A 325 -38.15 7.83 -30.86
N CYS A 326 -37.12 7.09 -30.48
CA CYS A 326 -36.31 6.28 -31.37
C CYS A 326 -36.72 4.80 -31.28
N ASP A 327 -36.88 4.17 -32.44
CA ASP A 327 -37.21 2.75 -32.59
C ASP A 327 -35.99 1.81 -32.37
N GLY A 328 -34.82 2.36 -32.06
CA GLY A 328 -33.58 1.61 -31.88
C GLY A 328 -32.93 1.14 -33.19
N ASN A 329 -33.41 1.61 -34.35
CA ASN A 329 -32.85 1.21 -35.63
C ASN A 329 -31.47 1.86 -35.87
N THR A 330 -30.44 1.04 -36.05
CA THR A 330 -29.05 1.50 -36.23
C THR A 330 -28.85 2.41 -37.44
N ASN A 331 -29.67 2.28 -38.48
CA ASN A 331 -29.50 3.02 -39.74
C ASN A 331 -30.08 4.44 -39.69
N TYR A 332 -31.05 4.70 -38.80
CA TYR A 332 -31.77 5.98 -38.72
C TYR A 332 -31.72 6.61 -37.32
N CYS A 333 -30.96 6.02 -36.40
CA CYS A 333 -30.82 6.52 -35.04
C CYS A 333 -30.06 7.87 -35.00
N ARG A 334 -30.79 8.94 -34.68
CA ARG A 334 -30.25 10.30 -34.46
C ARG A 334 -30.16 10.69 -32.98
N CYS A 335 -30.22 9.74 -32.05
CA CYS A 335 -30.11 10.04 -30.61
C CYS A 335 -28.79 10.74 -30.24
N HIS A 336 -27.73 10.56 -31.04
CA HIS A 336 -26.44 11.21 -30.80
C HIS A 336 -26.44 12.72 -31.13
N GLU A 337 -27.40 13.19 -31.93
CA GLU A 337 -27.56 14.61 -32.30
C GLU A 337 -28.46 15.36 -31.31
N SER A 338 -29.17 14.64 -30.44
CA SER A 338 -30.05 15.24 -29.44
C SER A 338 -29.23 15.88 -28.32
N GLU A 339 -29.76 16.98 -27.78
CA GLU A 339 -29.19 17.66 -26.61
C GLU A 339 -29.24 16.80 -25.34
N THR A 340 -30.05 15.75 -25.32
CA THR A 340 -30.18 14.85 -24.16
C THR A 340 -29.61 13.47 -24.44
N VAL A 341 -29.10 12.85 -23.38
CA VAL A 341 -28.57 11.48 -23.35
C VAL A 341 -29.37 10.69 -22.34
N VAL A 342 -29.92 9.57 -22.77
CA VAL A 342 -30.57 8.61 -21.87
C VAL A 342 -29.50 7.67 -21.33
N VAL A 343 -29.40 7.58 -20.02
CA VAL A 343 -28.54 6.61 -19.33
C VAL A 343 -29.42 5.50 -18.76
N GLU A 344 -29.15 4.27 -19.18
CA GLU A 344 -29.87 3.07 -18.76
C GLU A 344 -29.05 2.23 -17.78
N PHE A 345 -29.70 1.90 -16.67
CA PHE A 345 -29.24 0.98 -15.64
C PHE A 345 -29.98 -0.36 -15.82
N LYS A 346 -29.42 -1.23 -16.65
CA LYS A 346 -30.05 -2.50 -17.07
C LYS A 346 -30.19 -3.53 -15.94
N GLN A 347 -29.58 -3.29 -14.78
CA GLN A 347 -29.79 -4.09 -13.58
C GLN A 347 -31.21 -3.93 -13.00
N TYR A 348 -31.92 -2.84 -13.31
CA TYR A 348 -33.27 -2.61 -12.84
C TYR A 348 -34.35 -3.04 -13.84
N SER A 349 -35.51 -3.41 -13.32
CA SER A 349 -36.70 -3.82 -14.07
C SER A 349 -37.21 -2.70 -14.99
N ARG A 350 -37.98 -3.03 -16.04
CA ARG A 350 -38.49 -2.05 -17.03
C ARG A 350 -39.39 -0.96 -16.43
N GLY A 351 -40.08 -1.26 -15.32
CA GLY A 351 -40.94 -0.31 -14.62
C GLY A 351 -40.26 0.45 -13.50
N SER A 352 -38.97 0.18 -13.23
CA SER A 352 -38.27 0.82 -12.13
C SER A 352 -37.96 2.27 -12.44
N ARG A 353 -38.23 3.15 -11.47
CA ARG A 353 -37.81 4.57 -11.56
C ARG A 353 -36.29 4.75 -11.64
N TRP A 354 -35.52 3.75 -11.19
CA TRP A 354 -34.06 3.76 -11.18
C TRP A 354 -33.45 3.25 -12.48
N ARG A 355 -34.26 2.75 -13.42
CA ARG A 355 -33.78 2.17 -14.67
C ARG A 355 -33.18 3.21 -15.61
N THR A 356 -33.76 4.40 -15.67
CA THR A 356 -33.40 5.39 -16.68
C THR A 356 -33.26 6.75 -16.04
N THR A 357 -32.20 7.46 -16.42
CA THR A 357 -32.04 8.88 -16.12
C THR A 357 -31.69 9.64 -17.40
N ILE A 358 -32.01 10.93 -17.44
CA ILE A 358 -31.77 11.79 -18.59
C ILE A 358 -30.71 12.80 -18.19
N VAL A 359 -29.72 12.99 -19.06
CA VAL A 359 -28.62 13.93 -18.85
C VAL A 359 -28.52 14.88 -20.02
N ASN A 360 -28.32 16.17 -19.75
CA ASN A 360 -28.15 17.19 -20.78
C ASN A 360 -26.68 17.26 -21.25
N ARG A 361 -26.44 17.36 -22.57
CA ARG A 361 -25.10 17.46 -23.16
C ARG A 361 -24.48 18.85 -23.03
N THR A 362 -25.28 19.91 -23.16
CA THR A 362 -24.81 21.29 -23.32
C THR A 362 -24.70 22.04 -21.99
N GLU A 363 -25.65 21.81 -21.09
CA GLU A 363 -25.70 22.45 -19.76
C GLU A 363 -25.47 21.45 -18.62
N HIS A 364 -24.59 20.46 -18.83
CA HIS A 364 -24.40 19.41 -17.83
C HIS A 364 -23.92 19.96 -16.48
N ARG A 365 -24.73 19.73 -15.46
CA ARG A 365 -24.47 20.07 -14.06
C ARG A 365 -24.94 18.93 -13.18
N GLU A 366 -24.66 19.03 -11.88
CA GLU A 366 -25.30 18.13 -10.93
C GLU A 366 -26.82 18.32 -10.98
N GLU A 367 -27.54 17.23 -11.26
CA GLU A 367 -29.00 17.22 -11.36
C GLU A 367 -29.59 16.14 -10.44
N GLY A 368 -30.70 16.47 -9.78
CA GLY A 368 -31.40 15.51 -8.95
C GLY A 368 -32.05 16.12 -7.71
N THR A 369 -32.56 15.25 -6.87
CA THR A 369 -33.36 15.56 -5.68
C THR A 369 -32.90 14.68 -4.52
N GLU A 370 -33.28 15.03 -3.29
CA GLU A 370 -32.98 14.15 -2.15
C GLU A 370 -33.72 12.80 -2.20
N THR A 371 -34.81 12.71 -2.99
CA THR A 371 -35.59 11.48 -3.17
C THR A 371 -34.96 10.50 -4.14
N ASP A 372 -34.31 11.01 -5.19
CA ASP A 372 -33.76 10.21 -6.29
C ASP A 372 -32.21 10.26 -6.32
N GLY A 373 -31.62 11.02 -5.42
CA GLY A 373 -30.19 11.33 -5.39
C GLY A 373 -29.81 12.32 -6.48
N PHE A 374 -28.53 12.67 -6.47
CA PHE A 374 -27.93 13.64 -7.37
C PHE A 374 -26.97 12.93 -8.32
N TYR A 375 -27.22 13.06 -9.62
CA TYR A 375 -26.37 12.61 -10.70
C TYR A 375 -25.39 13.72 -11.07
N GLY A 376 -24.11 13.36 -11.19
CA GLY A 376 -23.01 14.26 -11.45
C GLY A 376 -22.32 13.97 -12.78
N GLY A 377 -20.99 13.99 -12.76
CA GLY A 377 -20.17 13.81 -13.95
C GLY A 377 -20.29 12.43 -14.59
N LEU A 378 -20.09 12.39 -15.91
CA LEU A 378 -20.09 11.21 -16.75
C LEU A 378 -18.70 10.94 -17.32
N ARG A 379 -18.33 9.67 -17.33
CA ARG A 379 -17.13 9.14 -17.98
C ARG A 379 -17.51 8.03 -18.94
N LYS A 380 -17.01 8.09 -20.17
CA LYS A 380 -17.12 6.98 -21.12
C LYS A 380 -16.10 5.89 -20.81
N ILE A 381 -16.53 4.63 -20.83
CA ILE A 381 -15.67 3.46 -20.69
C ILE A 381 -15.36 2.91 -22.08
N CYS A 382 -14.10 3.02 -22.50
CA CYS A 382 -13.66 2.51 -23.80
C CYS A 382 -12.94 1.15 -23.71
N GLY A 383 -12.42 0.79 -22.53
CA GLY A 383 -11.61 -0.43 -22.36
C GLY A 383 -12.45 -1.69 -22.15
N ASP A 384 -12.21 -2.72 -22.96
CA ASP A 384 -12.89 -4.02 -22.85
C ASP A 384 -12.63 -4.71 -21.49
N GLU A 385 -11.46 -4.49 -20.89
CA GLU A 385 -11.13 -5.04 -19.58
C GLU A 385 -12.01 -4.46 -18.47
N GLU A 386 -12.26 -3.14 -18.49
CA GLU A 386 -13.13 -2.46 -17.54
C GLU A 386 -14.59 -2.87 -17.73
N ILE A 387 -15.05 -2.94 -18.98
CA ILE A 387 -16.41 -3.43 -19.31
C ILE A 387 -16.59 -4.87 -18.82
N SER A 388 -15.59 -5.72 -19.03
CA SER A 388 -15.59 -7.10 -18.57
C SER A 388 -15.58 -7.19 -17.04
N ALA A 389 -14.89 -6.28 -16.34
CA ALA A 389 -14.92 -6.20 -14.88
C ALA A 389 -16.33 -5.90 -14.37
N TRP A 390 -17.01 -4.92 -14.95
CA TRP A 390 -18.41 -4.62 -14.61
C TRP A 390 -19.35 -5.79 -14.90
N LYS A 391 -19.21 -6.46 -16.05
CA LYS A 391 -20.02 -7.63 -16.41
C LYS A 391 -19.84 -8.81 -15.44
N ARG A 392 -18.64 -9.00 -14.86
CA ARG A 392 -18.42 -10.03 -13.82
C ARG A 392 -19.13 -9.71 -12.50
N LEU A 393 -19.38 -8.43 -12.23
CA LEU A 393 -20.05 -7.94 -11.03
C LEU A 393 -21.57 -7.81 -11.21
N TRP A 394 -22.10 -8.26 -12.35
CA TRP A 394 -23.52 -8.16 -12.67
C TRP A 394 -24.37 -8.98 -11.70
N PRO A 395 -25.50 -8.44 -11.21
CA PRO A 395 -26.35 -9.17 -10.30
C PRO A 395 -26.99 -10.39 -10.99
N SER A 396 -27.17 -11.47 -10.21
CA SER A 396 -27.84 -12.69 -10.69
C SER A 396 -29.35 -12.54 -10.85
N GLN A 397 -29.95 -11.53 -10.21
CA GLN A 397 -31.37 -11.22 -10.26
C GLN A 397 -31.58 -9.77 -10.71
N ILE A 398 -32.67 -9.51 -11.43
CA ILE A 398 -33.08 -8.16 -11.81
C ILE A 398 -33.64 -7.48 -10.56
N LEU A 399 -33.19 -6.26 -10.30
CA LEU A 399 -33.64 -5.45 -9.18
C LEU A 399 -34.96 -4.75 -9.52
N GLU A 400 -35.86 -4.62 -8.54
CA GLU A 400 -37.15 -3.95 -8.71
C GLU A 400 -37.06 -2.42 -8.65
#